data_AF-A0A8S3G2M0-F1
#
_entry.id   AF-A0A8S3G2M0-F1
#
_cell.length_a   1.000
_cell.length_b   1.000
_cell.length_c   1.000
_cell.angle_alpha   90.00
_cell.angle_beta   90.00
_cell.angle_gamma   90.00
#
_symmetry.space_group_name_H-M   'P 1'
#
loop_
_entity.id
_entity.type
_entity.pdbx_description
1 polymer ?
#
loop_
_entity_poly.entity_id
_entity_poly.type
_entity_poly.pdbx_seq_one_letter_code
_entity_poly.pdbx_strand_id
1 'polypeptide(L)'
;MNSAIFCTNTTVATQITSTPYDETPTFNFVHLIQIADLPLNSIIDVQANVVRDFGISTGVRNASVWTRRYLHITQDGIQTGLTLWNDQARLIDHNMTGLQIKLKNVKISSFD
;
A
#
# COMPACT_ATOMS: atom_id res chain seq x y z
N MET A 1 -7.12 15.67 -12.70
CA MET A 1 -6.34 15.23 -11.52
C MET A 1 -6.38 13.72 -11.52
N ASN A 2 -5.28 13.08 -11.90
CA ASN A 2 -5.26 11.62 -12.02
C ASN A 2 -4.95 11.02 -10.65
N SER A 3 -5.97 10.46 -10.01
CA SER A 3 -5.84 9.74 -8.74
C SER A 3 -5.36 8.32 -9.02
N ALA A 4 -4.05 8.07 -8.89
CA ALA A 4 -3.56 6.70 -8.81
C ALA A 4 -3.93 6.14 -7.43
N ILE A 5 -4.52 4.95 -7.39
CA ILE A 5 -4.80 4.24 -6.15
C ILE A 5 -4.07 2.91 -6.22
N PHE A 6 -3.26 2.61 -5.22
CA PHE A 6 -2.59 1.33 -5.16
C PHE A 6 -3.49 0.25 -4.58
N CYS A 7 -3.43 -0.94 -5.16
CA CYS A 7 -4.01 -2.14 -4.59
C CYS A 7 -2.87 -3.13 -4.37
N THR A 8 -2.58 -3.51 -3.13
CA THR A 8 -1.56 -4.53 -2.86
C THR A 8 -2.18 -5.92 -2.95
N ASN A 9 -1.69 -6.78 -3.85
CA ASN A 9 -2.07 -8.21 -3.88
C ASN A 9 -1.14 -9.09 -3.02
N THR A 10 -0.15 -8.50 -2.34
CA THR A 10 0.91 -9.22 -1.62
C THR A 10 1.13 -8.61 -0.25
N THR A 11 1.35 -9.44 0.77
CA THR A 11 1.58 -9.12 2.19
C THR A 11 2.24 -7.76 2.41
N VAL A 12 1.59 -6.87 3.18
CA VAL A 12 2.25 -5.68 3.73
C VAL A 12 3.37 -6.19 4.62
N ALA A 13 4.61 -6.01 4.20
CA ALA A 13 5.75 -6.28 5.04
C ALA A 13 5.87 -5.16 6.08
N THR A 14 5.02 -5.19 7.12
CA THR A 14 5.44 -4.66 8.42
C THR A 14 6.50 -5.63 8.91
N GLN A 15 7.77 -5.37 8.59
CA GLN A 15 8.87 -6.20 9.04
C GLN A 15 9.06 -5.96 10.56
N ILE A 16 8.35 -6.74 11.38
CA ILE A 16 8.83 -7.13 12.72
C ILE A 16 9.33 -8.56 12.54
N THR A 17 10.62 -8.73 12.25
CA THR A 17 11.23 -10.04 12.00
C THR A 17 11.45 -10.82 13.29
N SER A 18 10.97 -12.06 13.34
CA SER A 18 11.61 -13.14 14.08
C SER A 18 11.46 -14.45 13.32
N THR A 19 12.22 -14.64 12.23
CA THR A 19 12.44 -15.96 11.62
C THR A 19 13.91 -16.11 11.23
N PRO A 20 14.57 -17.24 11.57
CA PRO A 20 15.95 -17.50 11.18
C PRO A 20 15.96 -18.15 9.79
N TYR A 21 15.88 -17.34 8.74
CA TYR A 21 16.40 -17.70 7.41
C TYR A 21 16.70 -16.42 6.63
N ASP A 22 17.89 -16.38 6.07
CA ASP A 22 18.70 -15.21 5.76
C ASP A 22 18.48 -14.71 4.33
N GLU A 23 17.31 -14.15 4.03
CA GLU A 23 17.13 -13.27 2.88
C GLU A 23 16.32 -12.05 3.32
N THR A 24 17.03 -10.97 3.67
CA THR A 24 16.37 -9.67 3.82
C THR A 24 15.75 -9.33 2.46
N PRO A 25 14.43 -9.10 2.36
CA PRO A 25 13.80 -8.84 1.08
C PRO A 25 14.42 -7.60 0.44
N THR A 26 15.07 -7.75 -0.71
CA THR A 26 15.56 -6.61 -1.50
C THR A 26 14.36 -5.84 -2.05
N PHE A 27 14.37 -4.52 -1.91
CA PHE A 27 13.36 -3.62 -2.46
C PHE A 27 13.93 -2.85 -3.64
N ASN A 28 13.15 -2.74 -4.72
CA ASN A 28 13.47 -1.93 -5.90
C ASN A 28 12.48 -0.76 -5.97
N PHE A 29 12.70 0.24 -5.10
CA PHE A 29 11.74 1.34 -4.93
C PHE A 29 11.59 2.19 -6.18
N VAL A 30 10.33 2.45 -6.54
CA VAL A 30 9.94 3.41 -7.58
C VAL A 30 9.50 4.71 -6.90
N HIS A 31 9.96 5.86 -7.40
CA HIS A 31 9.52 7.14 -6.87
C HIS A 31 8.07 7.43 -7.24
N LEU A 32 7.30 8.01 -6.32
CA LEU A 32 5.88 8.31 -6.54
C LEU A 32 5.65 9.21 -7.76
N ILE A 33 6.58 10.12 -8.08
CA ILE A 33 6.50 10.97 -9.27
C ILE A 33 6.52 10.17 -10.58
N GLN A 34 7.18 9.02 -10.60
CA GLN A 34 7.32 8.17 -11.80
C GLN A 34 6.07 7.33 -12.07
N ILE A 35 5.18 7.19 -11.10
CA ILE A 35 4.04 6.27 -11.16
C ILE A 35 3.03 6.71 -12.24
N ALA A 36 2.92 8.01 -12.51
CA ALA A 36 2.04 8.54 -13.54
C ALA A 36 2.43 8.07 -14.96
N ASP A 37 3.70 7.70 -15.15
CA ASP A 37 4.25 7.26 -16.44
C ASP A 37 4.26 5.73 -16.57
N LEU A 38 3.88 5.01 -15.51
CA LEU A 38 3.86 3.55 -15.52
C LEU A 38 2.49 3.00 -15.97
N PRO A 39 2.47 1.87 -16.70
CA PRO A 39 1.23 1.22 -17.06
C PRO A 39 0.39 0.82 -15.84
N LEU A 40 -0.93 0.85 -16.01
CA LEU A 40 -1.84 0.25 -15.05
C LEU A 40 -1.52 -1.25 -14.91
N ASN A 41 -1.71 -1.78 -13.70
CA ASN A 41 -1.37 -3.15 -13.29
C ASN A 41 0.13 -3.47 -13.22
N SER A 42 1.03 -2.52 -13.48
CA SER A 42 2.44 -2.69 -13.14
C SER A 42 2.61 -2.93 -11.64
N ILE A 43 3.62 -3.73 -11.30
CA ILE A 43 3.97 -4.10 -9.93
C ILE A 43 5.27 -3.37 -9.56
N ILE A 44 5.24 -2.62 -8.46
CA ILE A 44 6.36 -1.78 -8.01
C ILE A 44 6.59 -1.94 -6.51
N ASP A 45 7.78 -1.56 -6.03
CA ASP A 45 8.02 -1.38 -4.60
C ASP A 45 7.92 0.10 -4.26
N VAL A 46 7.34 0.42 -3.10
CA VAL A 46 7.06 1.79 -2.67
C VAL A 46 7.65 2.06 -1.29
N GLN A 47 8.31 3.21 -1.14
CA GLN A 47 8.65 3.77 0.16
C GLN A 47 8.04 5.17 0.26
N ALA A 48 7.22 5.40 1.28
CA ALA A 48 6.52 6.68 1.46
C ALA A 48 6.14 6.91 2.92
N ASN A 49 5.82 8.16 3.27
CA ASN A 49 5.27 8.51 4.57
C ASN A 49 3.74 8.53 4.52
N VAL A 50 3.08 8.00 5.54
CA VAL A 50 1.61 8.07 5.66
C VAL A 50 1.21 9.43 6.21
N VAL A 51 0.47 10.20 5.41
CA VAL A 51 -0.07 11.52 5.77
C VAL A 51 -1.41 11.40 6.46
N ARG A 52 -2.20 10.38 6.09
CA ARG A 52 -3.51 10.13 6.69
C ARG A 52 -3.89 8.68 6.60
N ASP A 53 -4.38 8.15 7.70
CA ASP A 53 -5.02 6.85 7.80
C ASP A 53 -6.53 7.03 7.97
N PHE A 54 -7.32 6.47 7.06
CA PHE A 54 -8.78 6.58 7.09
C PHE A 54 -9.45 5.44 7.88
N GLY A 55 -8.66 4.55 8.47
CA GLY A 55 -9.16 3.38 9.18
C GLY A 55 -9.71 2.30 8.26
N ILE A 56 -10.36 1.31 8.87
CA ILE A 56 -10.86 0.12 8.19
C ILE A 56 -12.29 0.36 7.69
N SER A 57 -12.57 -0.03 6.45
CA SER A 57 -13.92 -0.15 5.90
C SER A 57 -14.18 -1.60 5.50
N THR A 58 -15.40 -2.08 5.70
CA THR A 58 -15.83 -3.42 5.30
C THR A 58 -17.06 -3.33 4.40
N GLY A 59 -17.29 -4.38 3.62
CA GLY A 59 -18.51 -4.52 2.84
C GLY A 59 -18.64 -5.91 2.24
N VAL A 60 -19.72 -6.13 1.51
CA VAL A 60 -20.01 -7.40 0.84
C VAL A 60 -20.22 -7.14 -0.64
N ARG A 61 -19.56 -7.93 -1.50
CA ARG A 61 -19.77 -7.92 -2.95
C ARG A 61 -19.83 -9.37 -3.43
N ASN A 62 -20.88 -9.74 -4.17
CA ASN A 62 -21.06 -11.10 -4.69
C ASN A 62 -20.89 -12.19 -3.61
N ALA A 63 -21.54 -12.01 -2.46
CA ALA A 63 -21.43 -12.87 -1.27
C ALA A 63 -20.02 -12.99 -0.64
N SER A 64 -19.03 -12.25 -1.14
CA SER A 64 -17.68 -12.17 -0.57
C SER A 64 -17.54 -10.93 0.29
N VAL A 65 -17.11 -11.12 1.54
CA VAL A 65 -16.76 -10.01 2.43
C VAL A 65 -15.41 -9.44 2.01
N TRP A 66 -15.34 -8.13 1.82
CA TRP A 66 -14.09 -7.43 1.65
C TRP A 66 -13.81 -6.55 2.86
N THR A 67 -12.53 -6.35 3.13
CA THR A 67 -12.06 -5.37 4.10
C THR A 67 -10.97 -4.55 3.44
N ARG A 68 -11.00 -3.24 3.65
CA ARG A 68 -9.97 -2.36 3.12
C ARG A 68 -9.53 -1.35 4.16
N ARG A 69 -8.29 -0.90 4.06
CA ARG A 69 -7.78 0.27 4.76
C ARG A 69 -7.19 1.21 3.74
N TYR A 70 -7.69 2.43 3.70
CA TYR A 70 -7.24 3.45 2.76
C TYR A 70 -6.30 4.42 3.47
N LEU A 71 -5.17 4.70 2.83
CA LEU A 71 -4.12 5.57 3.33
C LEU A 71 -3.83 6.64 2.27
N HIS A 72 -3.53 7.87 2.72
CA HIS A 72 -2.80 8.83 1.90
C HIS A 72 -1.32 8.74 2.23
N ILE A 73 -0.50 8.54 1.20
CA ILE A 73 0.95 8.47 1.32
C ILE A 73 1.60 9.62 0.56
N THR A 74 2.79 10.02 1.01
CA THR A 74 3.59 11.06 0.38
C THR A 74 5.07 10.71 0.27
N GLN A 75 5.68 11.18 -0.80
CA GLN A 75 7.13 11.15 -1.03
C GLN A 75 7.48 12.45 -1.77
N ASP A 76 8.42 13.23 -1.21
CA ASP A 76 8.93 14.47 -1.81
C ASP A 76 7.83 15.47 -2.22
N GLY A 77 6.75 15.56 -1.44
CA GLY A 77 5.60 16.44 -1.69
C GLY A 77 4.56 15.90 -2.66
N ILE A 78 4.83 14.79 -3.36
CA ILE A 78 3.85 14.06 -4.17
C ILE A 78 2.95 13.24 -3.26
N GLN A 79 1.62 13.28 -3.47
CA GLN A 79 0.64 12.53 -2.69
C GLN A 79 -0.21 11.63 -3.56
N THR A 80 -0.62 10.50 -3.00
CA THR A 80 -1.38 9.48 -3.72
C THR A 80 -2.08 8.53 -2.74
N GLY A 81 -3.07 7.78 -3.23
CA GLY A 81 -3.89 6.87 -2.45
C GLY A 81 -3.32 5.46 -2.41
N LEU A 82 -3.30 4.82 -1.25
CA LEU A 82 -2.89 3.43 -1.07
C LEU A 82 -4.02 2.65 -0.39
N THR A 83 -4.42 1.53 -1.00
CA THR A 83 -5.43 0.63 -0.44
C THR A 83 -4.80 -0.71 -0.07
N LEU A 84 -4.93 -1.05 1.22
CA LEU A 84 -4.64 -2.37 1.75
C LEU A 84 -5.92 -3.19 1.76
N TRP A 85 -5.85 -4.46 1.37
CA TRP A 85 -7.02 -5.34 1.27
C TRP A 85 -6.94 -6.52 2.23
N ASN A 86 -8.10 -6.92 2.73
CA ASN A 86 -8.33 -8.09 3.57
C ASN A 86 -7.32 -8.20 4.71
N ASP A 87 -6.51 -9.25 4.75
CA ASP A 87 -5.59 -9.51 5.85
C ASP A 87 -4.57 -8.38 6.04
N GLN A 88 -4.12 -7.73 4.96
CA GLN A 88 -3.23 -6.57 5.04
C GLN A 88 -3.84 -5.42 5.83
N ALA A 89 -5.14 -5.18 5.64
CA ALA A 89 -5.86 -4.13 6.35
C ALA A 89 -6.07 -4.49 7.83
N ARG A 90 -6.27 -5.79 8.13
CA ARG A 90 -6.54 -6.29 9.49
C ARG A 90 -5.29 -6.44 10.36
N LEU A 91 -4.14 -6.70 9.76
CA LEU A 91 -2.86 -6.89 10.47
C LEU A 91 -2.35 -5.61 11.14
N ILE A 92 -2.87 -4.45 10.75
CA ILE A 92 -2.51 -3.17 11.33
C ILE A 92 -3.55 -2.81 12.39
N ASP A 93 -3.16 -2.85 13.65
CA ASP A 93 -4.02 -2.62 14.82
C ASP A 93 -3.97 -1.18 15.37
N HIS A 94 -3.15 -0.32 14.78
CA HIS A 94 -2.94 1.06 15.21
C HIS A 94 -3.04 2.06 14.04
N ASN A 95 -3.11 3.35 14.35
CA ASN A 95 -3.11 4.42 13.34
C ASN A 95 -1.72 4.54 12.70
N MET A 96 -1.66 4.55 11.37
CA MET A 96 -0.39 4.64 10.63
C MET A 96 0.07 6.07 10.32
N THR A 97 -0.72 7.09 10.65
CA THR A 97 -0.40 8.50 10.33
C THR A 97 0.94 8.90 10.95
N GLY A 98 1.83 9.47 10.14
CA GLY A 98 3.18 9.89 10.55
C GLY A 98 4.24 8.79 10.41
N LEU A 99 3.87 7.56 10.05
CA LEU A 99 4.82 6.47 9.86
C LEU A 99 5.40 6.47 8.44
N GLN A 100 6.68 6.10 8.31
CA GLN A 100 7.26 5.69 7.04
C GLN A 100 6.97 4.21 6.81
N ILE A 101 6.49 3.89 5.62
CA ILE A 101 6.18 2.53 5.20
C ILE A 101 7.06 2.12 4.00
N LYS A 102 7.37 0.83 3.94
CA LYS A 102 8.00 0.16 2.82
C LYS A 102 7.10 -0.99 2.38
N LEU A 103 6.75 -1.01 1.11
CA LEU A 103 5.81 -1.97 0.54
C LEU A 103 6.45 -2.64 -0.65
N LYS A 104 6.29 -3.96 -0.72
CA LYS A 104 6.77 -4.79 -1.81
C LYS A 104 5.59 -5.21 -2.69
N ASN A 105 5.80 -5.29 -4.00
CA ASN A 105 4.81 -5.79 -4.94
C ASN A 105 3.45 -5.06 -4.91
N VAL A 106 3.50 -3.73 -4.90
CA VAL A 106 2.34 -2.84 -4.97
C VAL A 106 1.84 -2.76 -6.42
N LYS A 107 0.56 -3.05 -6.66
CA LYS A 107 -0.03 -2.91 -8.00
C LYS A 107 -0.54 -1.49 -8.22
N ILE A 108 -0.17 -0.90 -9.36
CA ILE A 108 -0.71 0.37 -9.83
C ILE A 108 -2.15 0.16 -10.33
N SER A 109 -3.10 0.93 -9.80
CA SER A 109 -4.48 0.96 -10.28
C SER A 109 -4.93 2.40 -10.51
N SER A 110 -5.85 2.59 -11.44
CA SER A 110 -6.77 3.72 -11.41
C SER A 110 -8.04 3.27 -10.68
N PHE A 111 -8.72 4.22 -10.04
CA PHE A 111 -10.13 4.09 -9.71
C PHE A 111 -10.83 5.24 -10.39
N ASP A 112 -11.91 4.92 -11.09
CA ASP A 112 -12.90 5.90 -11.52
C ASP A 112 -13.76 6.33 -10.31
#